data_AF-A0A087UKP5-F1
#
_entry.id   AF-A0A087UKP5-F1
#
_cell.length_a   1.000
_cell.length_b   1.000
_cell.length_c   1.000
_cell.angle_alpha   90.00
_cell.angle_beta   90.00
_cell.angle_gamma   90.00
#
_symmetry.space_group_name_H-M   'P 1'
#
loop_
_entity.id
_entity.type
_entity.pdbx_description
1 polymer ?
#
loop_
_entity_poly.entity_id
_entity_poly.type
_entity_poly.pdbx_seq_one_letter_code
_entity_poly.pdbx_strand_id
1 'polypeptide(L)'
;MGDVKCYLRKMDFPNVVPEALRHIQKLWLPDCSSQQLSLMKELSEEFVFFEIDKWGNKRNQKLPPIKELQIVERIAWYFRQPENDQKMATFQFLFPFGSSLLDNRLPVLGKLLSLAIATENGNVLSYIGTWMQLCTCVSDYSAFIAKAVVREHIKPSAPSERMKNLPVISPVFCASLISAITNMYLTSCPPDHIINIILEWINSVPMLCFSPFKLSIPSSFNFPGPQTPIPGLMFWCILSPLYKEYSDCAGSCDSSSKTFSSLLLALLQCMTKSAASRDPSWCEAVSATSIIVIAETLKKMSYISKDRLDTSLDRFAMCVEVALSSSCLHVHPERLGKLFFHCLQLPYNRPLKIVLQKWSAVLRPDS
;
A
#
# COMPACT_ATOMS: atom_id res chain seq x y z
N MET A 1 28.52 -8.41 -26.30
CA MET A 1 27.08 -8.52 -25.94
C MET A 1 26.47 -9.87 -26.34
N GLY A 2 26.73 -10.43 -27.52
CA GLY A 2 26.23 -11.76 -27.90
C GLY A 2 26.70 -12.92 -27.00
N ASP A 3 27.83 -12.74 -26.30
CA ASP A 3 28.43 -13.76 -25.44
C ASP A 3 27.56 -14.14 -24.23
N VAL A 4 26.90 -13.17 -23.58
CA VAL A 4 26.02 -13.43 -22.42
C VAL A 4 24.83 -14.30 -22.81
N LYS A 5 24.19 -14.02 -23.96
CA LYS A 5 23.08 -14.85 -24.45
C LYS A 5 23.55 -16.25 -24.83
N CYS A 6 24.70 -16.36 -25.51
CA CYS A 6 25.29 -17.66 -25.84
C CYS A 6 25.61 -18.49 -24.60
N TYR A 7 26.09 -17.85 -23.53
CA TYR A 7 26.31 -18.48 -22.24
C TYR A 7 25.00 -18.97 -21.59
N LEU A 8 24.00 -18.10 -21.46
CA LEU A 8 22.72 -18.44 -20.83
C LEU A 8 21.95 -19.53 -21.59
N ARG A 9 22.06 -19.59 -22.93
CA ARG A 9 21.43 -20.64 -23.76
C ARG A 9 21.99 -22.04 -23.52
N LYS A 10 23.14 -22.17 -22.85
CA LYS A 10 23.70 -23.48 -22.45
C LYS A 10 23.03 -24.04 -21.20
N MET A 11 22.20 -23.25 -20.51
CA MET A 11 21.50 -23.66 -19.30
C MET A 11 20.05 -24.02 -19.60
N ASP A 12 19.53 -25.04 -18.93
CA ASP A 12 18.15 -25.46 -19.11
C ASP A 12 17.15 -24.45 -18.51
N PHE A 13 16.03 -24.25 -19.19
CA PHE A 13 14.93 -23.46 -18.67
C PHE A 13 14.03 -24.29 -17.73
N PRO A 14 13.69 -23.83 -16.52
CA PRO A 14 13.86 -22.48 -15.96
C PRO A 14 15.07 -22.30 -15.03
N ASN A 15 16.03 -23.24 -14.99
CA ASN A 15 17.22 -23.14 -14.13
C ASN A 15 18.14 -21.96 -14.48
N VAL A 16 18.05 -21.46 -15.72
CA VAL A 16 18.75 -20.25 -16.19
C VAL A 16 18.28 -18.95 -15.52
N VAL A 17 17.06 -18.90 -14.98
CA VAL A 17 16.42 -17.67 -14.50
C VAL A 17 17.28 -16.91 -13.48
N PRO A 18 17.83 -17.53 -12.41
CA PRO A 18 18.63 -16.78 -11.45
C PRO A 18 19.91 -16.19 -12.04
N GLU A 19 20.52 -16.86 -13.01
CA GLU A 19 21.74 -16.36 -13.67
C GLU A 19 21.41 -15.19 -14.60
N ALA A 20 20.30 -15.29 -15.34
CA ALA A 20 19.80 -14.16 -16.13
C ALA A 20 19.52 -12.93 -15.24
N LEU A 21 18.91 -13.12 -14.07
CA LEU A 21 18.67 -12.05 -13.10
C LEU A 21 19.96 -11.42 -12.57
N ARG A 22 21.00 -12.22 -12.28
CA ARG A 22 22.33 -11.69 -11.90
C ARG A 22 22.93 -10.82 -12.99
N HIS A 23 22.80 -11.23 -14.25
CA HIS A 23 23.28 -10.43 -15.38
C HIS A 23 22.47 -9.14 -15.54
N ILE A 24 21.14 -9.18 -15.41
CA ILE A 24 20.30 -7.97 -15.43
C ILE A 24 20.71 -7.02 -14.30
N GLN A 25 20.93 -7.53 -13.08
CA GLN A 25 21.37 -6.70 -11.95
C GLN A 25 22.73 -6.03 -12.22
N LYS A 26 23.70 -6.77 -12.76
CA LYS A 26 25.05 -6.24 -13.10
C LYS A 26 25.00 -5.15 -14.17
N LEU A 27 24.02 -5.21 -15.06
CA LEU A 27 23.82 -4.20 -16.10
C LEU A 27 23.17 -2.92 -15.56
N TRP A 28 22.56 -2.98 -14.37
CA TRP A 28 21.96 -1.81 -13.74
C TRP A 28 23.03 -0.83 -13.26
N LEU A 29 23.13 0.29 -13.98
CA LEU A 29 23.93 1.45 -13.61
C LEU A 29 23.03 2.70 -13.61
N PRO A 30 23.34 3.74 -12.83
CA PRO A 30 22.57 4.99 -12.81
C PRO A 30 22.36 5.59 -14.22
N ASP A 31 23.36 5.44 -15.11
CA ASP A 31 23.33 5.89 -16.50
C ASP A 31 23.31 4.71 -17.48
N CYS A 32 22.24 3.91 -17.47
CA CYS A 32 22.09 2.81 -18.42
C CYS A 32 22.02 3.32 -19.86
N SER A 33 22.95 2.88 -20.71
CA SER A 33 22.89 3.13 -22.16
C SER A 33 21.69 2.43 -22.79
N SER A 34 21.22 2.96 -23.93
CA SER A 34 20.12 2.35 -24.70
C SER A 34 20.42 0.90 -25.09
N GLN A 35 21.69 0.57 -25.36
CA GLN A 35 22.13 -0.79 -25.66
C GLN A 35 22.02 -1.71 -24.44
N GLN A 36 22.37 -1.24 -23.24
CA GLN A 36 22.21 -2.01 -22.00
C GLN A 36 20.74 -2.27 -21.70
N LEU A 37 19.87 -1.25 -21.86
CA LEU A 37 18.43 -1.40 -21.67
C LEU A 37 17.84 -2.42 -22.66
N SER A 38 18.24 -2.38 -23.93
CA SER A 38 17.82 -3.37 -24.93
C SER A 38 18.25 -4.78 -24.53
N LEU A 39 19.51 -4.94 -24.10
CA LEU A 39 20.02 -6.24 -23.65
C LEU A 39 19.26 -6.74 -22.43
N MET A 40 19.05 -5.92 -21.39
CA MET A 40 18.30 -6.32 -20.21
C MET A 40 16.87 -6.74 -20.55
N LYS A 41 16.23 -6.02 -21.48
CA LYS A 41 14.89 -6.34 -21.97
C LYS A 41 14.89 -7.72 -22.61
N GLU A 42 15.79 -7.94 -23.56
CA GLU A 42 15.95 -9.23 -24.24
C GLU A 42 16.27 -10.37 -23.26
N LEU A 43 17.09 -10.12 -22.23
CA LEU A 43 17.38 -11.10 -21.19
C LEU A 43 16.15 -11.44 -20.36
N SER A 44 15.34 -10.45 -20.00
CA SER A 44 14.09 -10.66 -19.26
C SER A 44 13.05 -11.43 -20.09
N GLU A 45 12.88 -11.05 -21.35
CA GLU A 45 11.89 -11.65 -22.24
C GLU A 45 12.28 -13.08 -22.62
N GLU A 46 13.56 -13.36 -22.92
CA GLU A 46 14.02 -14.69 -23.36
C GLU A 46 14.22 -15.66 -22.18
N PHE A 47 14.91 -15.24 -21.11
CA PHE A 47 15.42 -16.15 -20.08
C PHE A 47 14.70 -16.07 -18.73
N VAL A 48 13.93 -15.01 -18.46
CA VAL A 48 13.14 -14.89 -17.20
C VAL A 48 11.69 -15.29 -17.45
N PHE A 49 11.02 -14.62 -18.38
CA PHE A 49 9.59 -14.80 -18.62
C PHE A 49 9.25 -15.74 -19.79
N PHE A 50 10.23 -16.11 -20.61
CA PHE A 50 10.03 -17.01 -21.77
C PHE A 50 8.98 -16.47 -22.76
N GLU A 51 9.00 -15.15 -22.99
CA GLU A 51 8.09 -14.42 -23.88
C GLU A 51 8.56 -14.47 -25.34
N ILE A 52 9.89 -14.52 -25.57
CA ILE A 52 10.50 -14.56 -26.90
C ILE A 52 11.40 -15.79 -27.09
N ASP A 53 11.63 -16.16 -28.35
CA ASP A 53 12.61 -17.18 -28.74
C ASP A 53 14.02 -16.60 -28.98
N LYS A 54 14.96 -17.48 -29.34
CA LYS A 54 16.37 -17.09 -29.57
C LYS A 54 16.58 -16.11 -30.73
N TRP A 55 15.58 -15.97 -31.61
CA TRP A 55 15.57 -15.07 -32.75
C TRP A 55 14.77 -13.78 -32.47
N GLY A 56 14.18 -13.65 -31.29
CA GLY A 56 13.39 -12.48 -30.88
C GLY A 56 11.91 -12.56 -31.30
N ASN A 57 11.44 -13.70 -31.81
CA ASN A 57 10.02 -13.84 -32.15
C ASN A 57 9.21 -14.15 -30.89
N LYS A 58 8.01 -13.57 -30.80
CA LYS A 58 7.07 -13.86 -29.71
C LYS A 58 6.68 -15.33 -29.73
N ARG A 59 6.69 -15.95 -28.55
CA ARG A 59 6.22 -17.33 -28.38
C ARG A 59 4.70 -17.32 -28.27
N ASN A 60 4.05 -18.07 -29.16
CA ASN A 60 2.59 -18.23 -29.13
C ASN A 60 2.12 -19.33 -28.15
N GLN A 61 3.05 -20.15 -27.66
CA GLN A 61 2.74 -21.23 -26.72
C GLN A 61 2.78 -20.72 -25.29
N LYS A 62 1.68 -20.91 -24.56
CA LYS A 62 1.65 -20.69 -23.10
C LYS A 62 2.53 -21.72 -22.41
N LEU A 63 3.28 -21.28 -21.41
CA LEU A 63 4.05 -22.18 -20.57
C LEU A 63 3.11 -23.13 -19.81
N PRO A 64 3.49 -24.40 -19.62
CA PRO A 64 2.71 -25.29 -18.78
C PRO A 64 2.74 -24.78 -17.33
N PRO A 65 1.66 -24.94 -16.54
CA PRO A 65 1.56 -24.37 -15.19
C PRO A 65 2.72 -24.75 -14.26
N ILE A 66 3.26 -25.96 -14.40
CA ILE A 66 4.42 -26.42 -13.62
C ILE A 66 5.68 -25.61 -13.92
N LYS A 67 5.93 -25.23 -15.19
CA LYS A 67 7.07 -24.40 -15.57
C LYS A 67 6.88 -22.97 -15.08
N GLU A 68 5.65 -22.44 -15.15
CA GLU A 68 5.34 -21.12 -14.58
C GLU A 68 5.62 -21.08 -13.07
N LEU A 69 5.21 -22.10 -12.32
CA LEU A 69 5.50 -22.20 -10.89
C LEU A 69 7.01 -22.27 -10.61
N GLN A 70 7.76 -23.05 -11.40
CA GLN A 70 9.21 -23.13 -11.27
C GLN A 70 9.88 -21.78 -11.54
N ILE A 71 9.41 -20.99 -12.52
CA ILE A 71 9.92 -19.63 -12.75
C ILE A 71 9.69 -18.75 -11.51
N VAL A 72 8.47 -18.77 -10.98
CA VAL A 72 8.10 -18.01 -9.77
C VAL A 72 9.01 -18.40 -8.60
N GLU A 73 9.26 -19.69 -8.40
CA GLU A 73 10.19 -20.20 -7.38
C GLU A 73 11.62 -19.68 -7.60
N ARG A 74 12.13 -19.69 -8.84
CA ARG A 74 13.47 -19.15 -9.16
C ARG A 74 13.57 -17.65 -8.94
N ILE A 75 12.53 -16.89 -9.27
CA ILE A 75 12.45 -15.44 -9.00
C ILE A 75 12.44 -15.20 -7.47
N ALA A 76 11.58 -15.92 -6.73
CA ALA A 76 11.51 -15.82 -5.28
C ALA A 76 12.84 -16.16 -4.61
N TRP A 77 13.52 -17.19 -5.09
CA TRP A 77 14.85 -17.60 -4.60
C TRP A 77 15.88 -16.48 -4.78
N TYR A 78 15.87 -15.81 -5.92
CA TYR A 78 16.80 -14.71 -6.20
C TYR A 78 16.60 -13.49 -5.29
N PHE A 79 15.32 -13.13 -5.05
CA PHE A 79 14.91 -12.01 -4.21
C PHE A 79 14.76 -12.37 -2.72
N ARG A 80 15.06 -13.61 -2.31
CA ARG A 80 15.10 -14.00 -0.89
C ARG A 80 16.26 -13.34 -0.13
N GLN A 81 17.30 -12.89 -0.83
CA GLN A 81 18.41 -12.17 -0.21
C GLN A 81 17.98 -10.76 0.23
N PRO A 82 18.68 -10.13 1.18
CA PRO A 82 18.36 -8.78 1.66
C PRO A 82 18.26 -7.73 0.55
N GLU A 83 17.46 -6.71 0.80
CA GLU A 83 17.26 -5.59 -0.12
C GLU A 83 18.56 -4.82 -0.38
N ASN A 84 18.77 -4.45 -1.64
CA ASN A 84 19.74 -3.46 -2.05
C ASN A 84 19.22 -2.72 -3.29
N ASP A 85 19.76 -1.54 -3.57
CA ASP A 85 19.29 -0.64 -4.63
C ASP A 85 19.24 -1.31 -6.00
N GLN A 86 20.26 -2.10 -6.33
CA GLN A 86 20.34 -2.79 -7.63
C GLN A 86 19.27 -3.86 -7.80
N LYS A 87 18.99 -4.62 -6.74
CA LYS A 87 17.93 -5.64 -6.75
C LYS A 87 16.56 -5.00 -6.75
N MET A 88 16.36 -3.93 -5.99
CA MET A 88 15.11 -3.18 -6.06
C MET A 88 14.87 -2.69 -7.48
N ALA A 89 15.91 -2.15 -8.12
CA ALA A 89 15.80 -1.71 -9.50
C ALA A 89 15.61 -2.85 -10.50
N THR A 90 16.25 -4.00 -10.27
CA THR A 90 15.98 -5.23 -11.04
C THR A 90 14.51 -5.64 -10.89
N PHE A 91 13.96 -5.60 -9.67
CA PHE A 91 12.56 -5.94 -9.42
C PHE A 91 11.61 -4.99 -10.17
N GLN A 92 11.86 -3.68 -10.10
CA GLN A 92 11.13 -2.66 -10.86
C GLN A 92 11.21 -2.89 -12.37
N PHE A 93 12.38 -3.27 -12.87
CA PHE A 93 12.60 -3.57 -14.29
C PHE A 93 11.81 -4.80 -14.77
N LEU A 94 11.68 -5.83 -13.92
CA LEU A 94 10.88 -7.01 -14.25
C LEU A 94 9.38 -6.71 -14.29
N PHE A 95 8.92 -5.84 -13.40
CA PHE A 95 7.51 -5.45 -13.25
C PHE A 95 7.31 -3.94 -13.47
N PRO A 96 7.53 -3.42 -14.69
CA PRO A 96 7.56 -1.98 -14.95
C PRO A 96 6.15 -1.39 -14.96
N PHE A 97 5.78 -0.66 -13.90
CA PHE A 97 4.50 0.06 -13.85
C PHE A 97 4.43 1.14 -14.95
N GLY A 98 3.26 1.28 -15.58
CA GLY A 98 3.07 2.18 -16.73
C GLY A 98 3.47 1.59 -18.09
N SER A 99 3.89 0.32 -18.14
CA SER A 99 4.16 -0.42 -19.38
C SER A 99 3.12 -1.50 -19.64
N SER A 100 2.75 -1.71 -20.90
CA SER A 100 1.90 -2.84 -21.31
C SER A 100 2.56 -4.22 -21.08
N LEU A 101 3.88 -4.25 -20.80
CA LEU A 101 4.56 -5.47 -20.36
C LEU A 101 4.07 -5.93 -18.98
N LEU A 102 3.66 -4.99 -18.11
CA LEU A 102 3.20 -5.34 -16.78
C LEU A 102 1.93 -6.18 -16.83
N ASP A 103 1.00 -5.90 -17.75
CA ASP A 103 -0.27 -6.64 -17.85
C ASP A 103 -0.03 -8.15 -18.04
N ASN A 104 0.98 -8.52 -18.83
CA ASN A 104 1.35 -9.93 -19.05
C ASN A 104 2.07 -10.56 -17.85
N ARG A 105 2.78 -9.74 -17.07
CA ARG A 105 3.63 -10.20 -15.96
C ARG A 105 2.93 -10.11 -14.60
N LEU A 106 1.82 -9.39 -14.50
CA LEU A 106 1.02 -9.23 -13.29
C LEU A 106 0.51 -10.58 -12.70
N PRO A 107 0.10 -11.58 -13.52
CA PRO A 107 -0.21 -12.91 -12.99
C PRO A 107 0.99 -13.63 -12.37
N VAL A 108 2.21 -13.40 -12.89
CA VAL A 108 3.45 -13.94 -12.31
C VAL A 108 3.74 -13.26 -10.98
N LEU A 109 3.56 -11.94 -10.89
CA LEU A 109 3.69 -11.18 -9.63
C LEU A 109 2.68 -11.66 -8.58
N GLY A 110 1.43 -11.92 -8.98
CA GLY A 110 0.41 -12.51 -8.09
C GLY A 110 0.81 -13.88 -7.55
N LYS A 111 1.31 -14.78 -8.41
CA LYS A 111 1.82 -16.10 -7.97
C LYS A 111 3.05 -15.97 -7.06
N LEU A 112 3.95 -15.02 -7.36
CA LEU A 112 5.11 -14.71 -6.54
C LEU A 112 4.70 -14.25 -5.14
N LEU A 113 3.67 -13.40 -5.06
CA LEU A 113 3.10 -12.98 -3.79
C LEU A 113 2.50 -14.15 -3.00
N SER A 114 1.66 -14.97 -3.62
CA SER A 114 1.05 -16.12 -2.94
C SER A 114 2.12 -17.09 -2.43
N LEU A 115 3.19 -17.32 -3.20
CA LEU A 115 4.35 -18.11 -2.76
C LEU A 115 5.09 -17.43 -1.59
N ALA A 116 5.32 -16.13 -1.66
CA ALA A 116 6.03 -15.38 -0.63
C ALA A 116 5.25 -15.37 0.71
N ILE A 117 3.93 -15.23 0.67
CA ILE A 117 3.06 -15.36 1.86
C ILE A 117 3.11 -16.80 2.39
N ALA A 118 3.00 -17.81 1.51
CA ALA A 118 3.01 -19.21 1.92
C ALA A 118 4.33 -19.66 2.54
N THR A 119 5.45 -19.05 2.14
CA THR A 119 6.82 -19.35 2.60
C THR A 119 7.36 -18.32 3.60
N GLU A 120 6.54 -17.35 4.03
CA GLU A 120 6.93 -16.26 4.94
C GLU A 120 8.22 -15.53 4.50
N ASN A 121 8.39 -15.35 3.19
CA ASN A 121 9.58 -14.73 2.61
C ASN A 121 9.49 -13.19 2.70
N GLY A 122 9.91 -12.65 3.85
CA GLY A 122 9.85 -11.22 4.14
C GLY A 122 10.55 -10.33 3.12
N ASN A 123 11.68 -10.75 2.55
CA ASN A 123 12.41 -9.95 1.56
C ASN A 123 11.60 -9.79 0.27
N VAL A 124 11.05 -10.89 -0.27
CA VAL A 124 10.18 -10.81 -1.47
C VAL A 124 8.93 -9.97 -1.20
N LEU A 125 8.32 -10.12 -0.02
CA LEU A 125 7.18 -9.30 0.37
C LEU A 125 7.56 -7.82 0.43
N SER A 126 8.71 -7.46 0.98
CA SER A 126 9.18 -6.07 1.06
C SER A 126 9.47 -5.47 -0.33
N TYR A 127 10.01 -6.24 -1.28
CA TYR A 127 10.13 -5.82 -2.68
C TYR A 127 8.76 -5.49 -3.29
N ILE A 128 7.76 -6.35 -3.08
CA ILE A 128 6.39 -6.13 -3.55
C ILE A 128 5.77 -4.91 -2.86
N GLY A 129 5.97 -4.75 -1.55
CA GLY A 129 5.48 -3.62 -0.77
C GLY A 129 6.04 -2.29 -1.23
N THR A 130 7.34 -2.24 -1.53
CA THR A 130 8.02 -1.08 -2.10
C THR A 130 7.55 -0.81 -3.54
N TRP A 131 7.35 -1.87 -4.33
CA TRP A 131 6.79 -1.74 -5.68
C TRP A 131 5.38 -1.12 -5.67
N MET A 132 4.52 -1.53 -4.73
CA MET A 132 3.19 -0.92 -4.55
C MET A 132 3.27 0.56 -4.15
N GLN A 133 4.31 0.96 -3.42
CA GLN A 133 4.53 2.37 -3.04
C GLN A 133 4.95 3.19 -4.26
N LEU A 134 5.86 2.65 -5.07
CA LEU A 134 6.36 3.28 -6.30
C LEU A 134 5.27 3.42 -7.37
N CYS A 135 4.44 2.40 -7.60
CA CYS A 135 3.33 2.47 -8.55
C CYS A 135 2.05 3.11 -7.99
N THR A 136 2.12 3.64 -6.77
CA THR A 136 1.01 4.11 -5.94
C THR A 136 0.07 3.01 -5.45
N CYS A 137 -0.24 3.03 -4.15
CA CYS A 137 -1.12 2.05 -3.51
C CYS A 137 -2.58 2.18 -3.98
N VAL A 138 -2.93 3.33 -4.56
CA VAL A 138 -4.26 3.59 -5.12
C VAL A 138 -4.43 3.15 -6.58
N SER A 139 -3.36 2.67 -7.24
CA SER A 139 -3.42 2.21 -8.63
C SER A 139 -4.20 0.91 -8.81
N ASP A 140 -4.69 0.67 -10.03
CA ASP A 140 -5.35 -0.59 -10.41
C ASP A 140 -4.44 -1.81 -10.22
N TYR A 141 -3.12 -1.64 -10.40
CA TYR A 141 -2.14 -2.69 -10.17
C TYR A 141 -2.01 -3.07 -8.70
N SER A 142 -1.93 -2.07 -7.82
CA SER A 142 -1.97 -2.29 -6.36
C SER A 142 -3.29 -2.90 -5.91
N ALA A 143 -4.41 -2.49 -6.52
CA ALA A 143 -5.72 -3.08 -6.28
C ALA A 143 -5.80 -4.54 -6.75
N PHE A 144 -5.16 -4.92 -7.87
CA PHE A 144 -5.07 -6.31 -8.32
C PHE A 144 -4.38 -7.19 -7.27
N ILE A 145 -3.24 -6.72 -6.76
CA ILE A 145 -2.50 -7.40 -5.70
C ILE A 145 -3.33 -7.54 -4.43
N ALA A 146 -3.94 -6.45 -3.97
CA ALA A 146 -4.79 -6.46 -2.78
C ALA A 146 -6.00 -7.42 -2.92
N LYS A 147 -6.67 -7.43 -4.09
CA LYS A 147 -7.76 -8.37 -4.40
C LYS A 147 -7.30 -9.83 -4.31
N ALA A 148 -6.11 -10.15 -4.83
CA ALA A 148 -5.55 -11.49 -4.76
C ALA A 148 -5.34 -11.93 -3.29
N VAL A 149 -4.75 -11.06 -2.46
CA VAL A 149 -4.52 -11.36 -1.04
C VAL A 149 -5.83 -11.55 -0.28
N VAL A 150 -6.79 -10.64 -0.45
CA VAL A 150 -8.09 -10.72 0.21
C VAL A 150 -8.78 -12.03 -0.15
N ARG A 151 -8.84 -12.37 -1.45
CA ARG A 151 -9.52 -13.59 -1.94
C ARG A 151 -8.85 -14.88 -1.44
N GLU A 152 -7.52 -14.91 -1.40
CA GLU A 152 -6.78 -16.15 -1.15
C GLU A 152 -6.50 -16.37 0.34
N HIS A 153 -6.24 -15.29 1.09
CA HIS A 153 -5.70 -15.36 2.44
C HIS A 153 -6.58 -14.72 3.53
N ILE A 154 -7.45 -13.76 3.19
CA ILE A 154 -8.31 -13.08 4.17
C ILE A 154 -9.74 -13.58 4.02
N LYS A 155 -10.00 -14.79 4.53
CA LYS A 155 -11.31 -15.44 4.47
C LYS A 155 -12.09 -15.24 5.77
N PRO A 156 -13.44 -15.33 5.73
CA PRO A 156 -14.27 -15.26 6.95
C PRO A 156 -13.99 -16.41 7.94
N SER A 157 -13.60 -17.58 7.44
CA SER A 157 -13.07 -18.67 8.25
C SER A 157 -11.72 -18.25 8.82
N ALA A 158 -11.56 -18.37 10.14
CA ALA A 158 -10.49 -17.84 10.98
C ALA A 158 -9.17 -17.55 10.24
N PRO A 159 -8.59 -16.33 10.41
CA PRO A 159 -7.38 -15.94 9.70
C PRO A 159 -6.25 -16.92 10.03
N SER A 160 -5.57 -17.40 8.98
CA SER A 160 -4.42 -18.29 9.18
C SER A 160 -3.35 -17.60 10.03
N GLU A 161 -2.66 -18.34 10.90
CA GLU A 161 -1.56 -17.81 11.74
C GLU A 161 -0.49 -17.05 10.92
N ARG A 162 -0.26 -17.47 9.67
CA ARG A 162 0.64 -16.77 8.72
C ARG A 162 0.22 -15.33 8.46
N MET A 163 -1.09 -15.09 8.34
CA MET A 163 -1.62 -13.75 8.12
C MET A 163 -1.42 -12.88 9.35
N LYS A 164 -1.54 -13.43 10.56
CA LYS A 164 -1.30 -12.68 11.80
C LYS A 164 0.16 -12.24 11.95
N ASN A 165 1.10 -13.07 11.52
CA ASN A 165 2.54 -12.78 11.59
C ASN A 165 3.05 -11.86 10.47
N LEU A 166 2.27 -11.65 9.41
CA LEU A 166 2.67 -10.90 8.23
C LEU A 166 3.19 -9.48 8.52
N PRO A 167 2.59 -8.69 9.42
CA PRO A 167 3.09 -7.36 9.78
C PRO A 167 4.49 -7.35 10.40
N VAL A 168 4.88 -8.45 11.06
CA VAL A 168 6.22 -8.61 11.63
C VAL A 168 7.21 -9.02 10.54
N ILE A 169 6.79 -9.88 9.62
CA ILE A 169 7.61 -10.41 8.51
C ILE A 169 7.94 -9.32 7.48
N SER A 170 6.95 -8.53 7.06
CA SER A 170 7.14 -7.42 6.12
C SER A 170 6.18 -6.26 6.45
N PRO A 171 6.59 -5.33 7.34
CA PRO A 171 5.78 -4.19 7.72
C PRO A 171 5.46 -3.26 6.55
N VAL A 172 6.40 -3.09 5.61
CA VAL A 172 6.22 -2.24 4.42
C VAL A 172 5.13 -2.82 3.53
N PHE A 173 5.18 -4.13 3.25
CA PHE A 173 4.15 -4.80 2.46
C PHE A 173 2.78 -4.67 3.10
N CYS A 174 2.66 -4.95 4.41
CA CYS A 174 1.39 -4.85 5.11
C CYS A 174 0.83 -3.42 5.09
N ALA A 175 1.66 -2.39 5.28
CA ALA A 175 1.20 -1.01 5.17
C ALA A 175 0.70 -0.69 3.75
N SER A 176 1.48 -0.99 2.71
CA SER A 176 1.07 -0.79 1.31
C SER A 176 -0.22 -1.56 0.97
N LEU A 177 -0.36 -2.77 1.48
CA LEU A 177 -1.55 -3.60 1.32
C LEU A 177 -2.78 -2.97 1.97
N ILE A 178 -2.66 -2.47 3.21
CA ILE A 178 -3.78 -1.76 3.88
C ILE A 178 -4.17 -0.51 3.08
N SER A 179 -3.21 0.28 2.59
CA SER A 179 -3.51 1.44 1.75
C SER A 179 -4.25 1.06 0.47
N ALA A 180 -3.88 -0.04 -0.19
CA ALA A 180 -4.58 -0.54 -1.37
C ALA A 180 -5.98 -1.08 -1.05
N ILE A 181 -6.13 -1.85 0.04
CA ILE A 181 -7.43 -2.38 0.49
C ILE A 181 -8.38 -1.25 0.86
N THR A 182 -7.93 -0.24 1.61
CA THR A 182 -8.76 0.89 1.99
C THR A 182 -9.28 1.68 0.79
N ASN A 183 -8.46 1.83 -0.24
CA ASN A 183 -8.87 2.42 -1.51
C ASN A 183 -9.91 1.56 -2.26
N MET A 184 -9.79 0.23 -2.23
CA MET A 184 -10.78 -0.66 -2.86
C MET A 184 -12.19 -0.52 -2.27
N TYR A 185 -12.30 -0.21 -0.96
CA TYR A 185 -13.56 0.00 -0.26
C TYR A 185 -13.80 1.49 0.05
N LEU A 186 -13.38 2.41 -0.83
CA LEU A 186 -13.62 3.83 -0.63
C LEU A 186 -15.13 4.19 -0.73
N THR A 187 -15.89 3.46 -1.54
CA THR A 187 -17.32 3.74 -1.80
C THR A 187 -18.28 2.74 -1.18
N SER A 188 -17.76 1.71 -0.49
CA SER A 188 -18.53 0.61 0.08
C SER A 188 -18.07 0.29 1.50
N CYS A 189 -18.92 -0.39 2.27
CA CYS A 189 -18.54 -0.86 3.59
C CYS A 189 -17.56 -2.05 3.44
N PRO A 190 -16.37 -2.03 4.06
CA PRO A 190 -15.48 -3.18 4.04
C PRO A 190 -16.07 -4.34 4.88
N PRO A 191 -15.95 -5.60 4.45
CA PRO A 191 -16.35 -6.75 5.24
C PRO A 191 -15.65 -6.85 6.60
N ASP A 192 -16.39 -7.26 7.65
CA ASP A 192 -15.88 -7.32 9.03
C ASP A 192 -14.57 -8.12 9.20
N HIS A 193 -14.41 -9.24 8.49
CA HIS A 193 -13.20 -10.06 8.57
C HIS A 193 -11.94 -9.32 8.06
N ILE A 194 -12.09 -8.39 7.11
CA ILE A 194 -11.01 -7.52 6.64
C ILE A 194 -10.66 -6.48 7.70
N ILE A 195 -11.68 -5.88 8.33
CA ILE A 195 -11.48 -4.90 9.40
C ILE A 195 -10.77 -5.55 10.59
N ASN A 196 -11.20 -6.75 10.97
CA ASN A 196 -10.66 -7.50 12.11
C ASN A 196 -9.17 -7.86 11.91
N ILE A 197 -8.77 -8.34 10.73
CA ILE A 197 -7.35 -8.67 10.49
C ILE A 197 -6.47 -7.41 10.50
N ILE A 198 -6.96 -6.29 9.95
CA ILE A 198 -6.22 -5.02 9.96
C ILE A 198 -6.12 -4.47 11.39
N LEU A 199 -7.19 -4.57 12.18
CA LEU A 199 -7.20 -4.21 13.59
C LEU A 199 -6.16 -5.05 14.38
N GLU A 200 -6.12 -6.37 14.15
CA GLU A 200 -5.13 -7.27 14.76
C GLU A 200 -3.70 -6.88 14.36
N TRP A 201 -3.47 -6.53 13.09
CA TRP A 201 -2.17 -6.07 12.59
C TRP A 201 -1.70 -4.76 13.24
N ILE A 202 -2.58 -3.76 13.36
CA ILE A 202 -2.23 -2.48 13.97
C ILE A 202 -1.98 -2.63 15.48
N ASN A 203 -2.76 -3.47 16.15
CA ASN A 203 -2.56 -3.74 17.58
C ASN A 203 -1.26 -4.49 17.86
N SER A 204 -0.90 -5.46 17.01
CA SER A 204 0.33 -6.25 17.15
C SER A 204 1.58 -5.45 16.80
N VAL A 205 1.52 -4.60 15.78
CA VAL A 205 2.63 -3.75 15.34
C VAL A 205 2.19 -2.28 15.30
N PRO A 206 2.29 -1.54 16.43
CA PRO A 206 1.78 -0.16 16.53
C PRO A 206 2.41 0.84 15.56
N MET A 207 3.60 0.55 15.02
CA MET A 207 4.30 1.42 14.05
C MET A 207 4.08 0.98 12.59
N LEU A 208 3.19 0.02 12.35
CA LEU A 208 2.92 -0.54 11.02
C LEU A 208 2.55 0.54 10.01
N CYS A 209 1.65 1.46 10.38
CA CYS A 209 1.18 2.52 9.48
C CYS A 209 2.28 3.51 9.04
N PHE A 210 3.42 3.53 9.74
CA PHE A 210 4.56 4.39 9.44
C PHE A 210 5.71 3.64 8.77
N SER A 211 5.59 2.33 8.51
CA SER A 211 6.63 1.58 7.81
C SER A 211 7.01 2.14 6.42
N PRO A 212 6.11 2.77 5.63
CA PRO A 212 6.49 3.35 4.34
C PRO A 212 7.54 4.47 4.43
N PHE A 213 7.66 5.14 5.58
CA PHE A 213 8.70 6.16 5.80
C PHE A 213 10.11 5.58 5.92
N LYS A 214 10.23 4.27 6.19
CA LYS A 214 11.52 3.58 6.30
C LYS A 214 12.06 3.09 4.96
N LEU A 215 11.35 3.35 3.87
CA LEU A 215 11.72 2.92 2.54
C LEU A 215 13.01 3.61 2.10
N SER A 216 14.01 2.82 1.73
CA SER A 216 15.17 3.30 1.00
C SER A 216 14.88 3.16 -0.49
N ILE A 217 14.48 4.26 -1.12
CA ILE A 217 14.19 4.29 -2.55
C ILE A 217 15.35 4.97 -3.26
N PRO A 218 15.95 4.31 -4.27
CA PRO A 218 17.00 4.93 -5.08
C PRO A 218 16.51 6.24 -5.70
N SER A 219 17.36 7.27 -5.67
CA SER A 219 17.04 8.62 -6.17
C SER A 219 16.67 8.67 -7.66
N SER A 220 17.00 7.62 -8.42
CA SER A 220 16.63 7.46 -9.83
C SER A 220 15.15 7.16 -10.05
N PHE A 221 14.38 6.85 -9.00
CA PHE A 221 12.94 6.61 -9.11
C PHE A 221 12.14 7.87 -8.80
N ASN A 222 11.15 8.16 -9.65
CA ASN A 222 10.13 9.18 -9.38
C ASN A 222 9.19 8.69 -8.28
N PHE A 223 9.59 8.89 -7.03
CA PHE A 223 8.78 8.50 -5.88
C PHE A 223 7.86 9.65 -5.45
N PRO A 224 6.52 9.48 -5.48
CA PRO A 224 5.57 10.52 -5.09
C PRO A 224 5.53 10.80 -3.58
N GLY A 225 6.32 10.08 -2.80
CA GLY A 225 6.31 10.12 -1.34
C GLY A 225 5.62 8.90 -0.71
N PRO A 226 5.85 8.67 0.59
CA PRO A 226 5.32 7.53 1.31
C PRO A 226 3.79 7.61 1.42
N GLN A 227 3.11 6.56 0.99
CA GLN A 227 1.67 6.41 1.13
C GLN A 227 1.36 5.56 2.35
N THR A 228 0.78 6.19 3.37
CA THR A 228 0.44 5.50 4.63
C THR A 228 -0.96 4.91 4.58
N PRO A 229 -1.27 3.91 5.42
CA PRO A 229 -2.63 3.42 5.64
C PRO A 229 -3.58 4.44 6.27
N ILE A 230 -3.04 5.47 6.94
CA ILE A 230 -3.79 6.31 7.88
C ILE A 230 -4.97 7.03 7.20
N PRO A 231 -4.81 7.70 6.04
CA PRO A 231 -5.93 8.35 5.35
C PRO A 231 -7.10 7.42 5.03
N GLY A 232 -6.81 6.22 4.52
CA GLY A 232 -7.84 5.25 4.16
C GLY A 232 -8.57 4.68 5.39
N LEU A 233 -7.83 4.39 6.46
CA LEU A 233 -8.41 3.92 7.72
C LEU A 233 -9.24 5.03 8.41
N MET A 234 -8.77 6.27 8.36
CA MET A 234 -9.55 7.43 8.81
C MET A 234 -10.88 7.50 8.06
N PHE A 235 -10.83 7.42 6.72
CA PHE A 235 -12.02 7.47 5.87
C PHE A 235 -13.04 6.39 6.28
N TRP A 236 -12.61 5.14 6.42
CA TRP A 236 -13.45 4.03 6.91
C TRP A 236 -14.06 4.31 8.29
N CYS A 237 -13.24 4.68 9.27
CA CYS A 237 -13.70 4.88 10.64
C CYS A 237 -14.69 6.05 10.74
N ILE A 238 -14.42 7.15 10.03
CA ILE A 238 -15.22 8.38 10.06
C ILE A 238 -16.56 8.17 9.35
N LEU A 239 -16.57 7.50 8.21
CA LEU A 239 -17.80 7.30 7.42
C LEU A 239 -18.57 6.04 7.78
N SER A 240 -18.02 5.14 8.60
CA SER A 240 -18.74 3.92 9.01
C SER A 240 -20.14 4.15 9.58
N PRO A 241 -20.41 5.20 10.38
CA PRO A 241 -21.78 5.49 10.81
C PRO A 241 -22.72 5.84 9.67
N LEU A 242 -22.25 6.17 8.46
CA LEU A 242 -23.05 6.64 7.32
C LEU A 242 -23.32 5.57 6.26
N TYR A 243 -22.71 4.39 6.34
CA TYR A 243 -22.98 3.31 5.37
C TYR A 243 -24.42 2.80 5.46
N LYS A 244 -25.08 2.56 4.32
CA LYS A 244 -26.49 2.14 4.26
C LYS A 244 -26.77 0.81 4.98
N GLU A 245 -25.84 -0.15 4.89
CA GLU A 245 -25.94 -1.45 5.58
C GLU A 245 -26.00 -1.32 7.12
N TYR A 246 -25.57 -0.18 7.67
CA TYR A 246 -25.68 0.11 9.09
C TYR A 246 -27.13 0.40 9.54
N SER A 247 -28.04 0.83 8.64
CA SER A 247 -29.45 1.08 9.00
C SER A 247 -30.31 -0.17 9.00
N ASP A 248 -30.05 -1.13 8.11
CA ASP A 248 -30.91 -2.29 7.93
C ASP A 248 -30.64 -3.37 8.98
N CYS A 249 -29.48 -3.33 9.63
CA CYS A 249 -29.07 -4.25 10.69
C CYS A 249 -29.26 -3.71 12.11
N ALA A 250 -29.99 -2.60 12.31
CA ALA A 250 -30.20 -1.97 13.63
C ALA A 250 -30.91 -2.88 14.67
N GLY A 251 -31.46 -4.03 14.25
CA GLY A 251 -31.98 -5.07 15.14
C GLY A 251 -30.98 -6.16 15.56
N SER A 252 -29.78 -6.24 14.95
CA SER A 252 -28.81 -7.33 15.22
C SER A 252 -27.30 -6.96 15.22
N CYS A 253 -26.90 -5.76 14.79
CA CYS A 253 -25.48 -5.40 14.63
C CYS A 253 -24.95 -4.42 15.69
N ASP A 254 -24.58 -4.94 16.86
CA ASP A 254 -23.75 -4.23 17.85
C ASP A 254 -22.24 -4.52 17.62
N SER A 255 -21.89 -5.53 16.81
CA SER A 255 -20.50 -5.97 16.58
C SER A 255 -19.73 -5.05 15.62
N SER A 256 -20.29 -4.70 14.46
CA SER A 256 -19.59 -3.91 13.43
C SER A 256 -19.29 -2.48 13.91
N SER A 257 -20.20 -1.88 14.67
CA SER A 257 -20.00 -0.58 15.32
C SER A 257 -18.83 -0.60 16.31
N LYS A 258 -18.75 -1.67 17.12
CA LYS A 258 -17.63 -1.89 18.05
C LYS A 258 -16.32 -2.06 17.28
N THR A 259 -16.31 -2.82 16.19
CA THR A 259 -15.10 -3.05 15.38
C THR A 259 -14.52 -1.75 14.81
N PHE A 260 -15.34 -0.89 14.19
CA PHE A 260 -14.86 0.40 13.70
C PHE A 260 -14.40 1.34 14.83
N SER A 261 -15.07 1.29 15.98
CA SER A 261 -14.65 2.08 17.15
C SER A 261 -13.31 1.60 17.71
N SER A 262 -13.09 0.28 17.76
CA SER A 262 -11.81 -0.32 18.14
C SER A 262 -10.70 0.01 17.13
N LEU A 263 -11.00 -0.04 15.83
CA LEU A 263 -10.06 0.36 14.78
C LEU A 263 -9.70 1.84 14.87
N LEU A 264 -10.69 2.71 15.10
CA LEU A 264 -10.43 4.13 15.32
C LEU A 264 -9.51 4.34 16.52
N LEU A 265 -9.80 3.70 17.65
CA LEU A 265 -8.95 3.81 18.85
C LEU A 265 -7.51 3.33 18.56
N ALA A 266 -7.35 2.18 17.91
CA ALA A 266 -6.04 1.65 17.53
C ALA A 266 -5.28 2.63 16.61
N LEU A 267 -5.98 3.25 15.66
CA LEU A 267 -5.42 4.25 14.74
C LEU A 267 -4.99 5.53 15.46
N LEU A 268 -5.81 6.06 16.38
CA LEU A 268 -5.46 7.25 17.18
C LEU A 268 -4.26 6.96 18.09
N GLN A 269 -4.21 5.78 18.71
CA GLN A 269 -3.06 5.33 19.51
C GLN A 269 -1.80 5.17 18.66
N CYS A 270 -1.92 4.64 17.44
CA CYS A 270 -0.84 4.54 16.47
C CYS A 270 -0.23 5.92 16.18
N MET A 271 -1.06 6.93 15.88
CA MET A 271 -0.60 8.31 15.67
C MET A 271 -0.02 8.96 16.93
N THR A 272 -0.57 8.69 18.11
CA THR A 272 -0.06 9.29 19.35
C THR A 272 1.30 8.68 19.74
N LYS A 273 1.47 7.37 19.54
CA LYS A 273 2.75 6.69 19.76
C LYS A 273 3.84 7.17 18.80
N SER A 274 3.46 7.57 17.58
CA SER A 274 4.43 8.07 16.61
C SER A 274 5.07 9.40 17.05
N ALA A 275 4.29 10.27 17.69
CA ALA A 275 4.78 11.53 18.27
C ALA A 275 5.91 11.33 19.30
N ALA A 276 5.87 10.21 20.05
CA ALA A 276 6.92 9.88 21.02
C ALA A 276 8.26 9.52 20.35
N SER A 277 8.23 9.01 19.11
CA SER A 277 9.44 8.62 18.39
C SER A 277 10.26 9.82 17.88
N ARG A 278 9.66 11.02 17.79
CA ARG A 278 10.28 12.27 17.31
C ARG A 278 11.03 12.14 15.97
N ASP A 279 10.66 11.19 15.13
CA ASP A 279 11.28 11.02 13.81
C ASP A 279 10.72 12.11 12.87
N PRO A 280 11.54 13.09 12.46
CA PRO A 280 11.08 14.18 11.61
C PRO A 280 10.66 13.69 10.22
N SER A 281 11.06 12.48 9.80
CA SER A 281 10.62 11.92 8.51
C SER A 281 9.14 11.55 8.48
N TRP A 282 8.47 11.42 9.63
CA TRP A 282 7.04 11.04 9.70
C TRP A 282 6.10 12.25 9.62
N CYS A 283 6.66 13.44 9.43
CA CYS A 283 5.88 14.62 9.08
C CYS A 283 5.13 14.32 7.77
N GLU A 284 3.82 14.57 7.75
CA GLU A 284 2.90 14.29 6.62
C GLU A 284 2.43 12.83 6.44
N ALA A 285 2.44 12.02 7.50
CA ALA A 285 1.72 10.73 7.51
C ALA A 285 0.24 10.84 7.11
N VAL A 286 -0.38 12.00 7.33
CA VAL A 286 -1.69 12.37 6.81
C VAL A 286 -1.55 13.62 5.95
N SER A 287 -2.00 13.56 4.70
CA SER A 287 -1.99 14.73 3.80
C SER A 287 -3.23 15.61 4.02
N ALA A 288 -3.05 16.93 3.90
CA ALA A 288 -4.17 17.88 3.97
C ALA A 288 -5.26 17.58 2.92
N THR A 289 -4.86 17.13 1.74
CA THR A 289 -5.77 16.69 0.67
C THR A 289 -6.70 15.56 1.14
N SER A 290 -6.19 14.59 1.88
CA SER A 290 -6.99 13.48 2.40
C SER A 290 -8.09 13.97 3.35
N ILE A 291 -7.77 14.93 4.21
CA ILE A 291 -8.73 15.52 5.16
C ILE A 291 -9.80 16.32 4.41
N ILE A 292 -9.40 17.08 3.40
CA ILE A 292 -10.33 17.83 2.54
C ILE A 292 -11.30 16.86 1.85
N VAL A 293 -10.81 15.74 1.29
CA VAL A 293 -11.67 14.72 0.66
C VAL A 293 -12.68 14.13 1.64
N ILE A 294 -12.26 13.85 2.88
CA ILE A 294 -13.18 13.36 3.92
C ILE A 294 -14.23 14.42 4.25
N ALA A 295 -13.82 15.68 4.45
CA ALA A 295 -14.74 16.79 4.75
C ALA A 295 -15.75 17.01 3.62
N GLU A 296 -15.32 16.99 2.35
CA GLU A 296 -16.23 17.10 1.22
C GLU A 296 -17.23 15.93 1.16
N THR A 297 -16.79 14.72 1.51
CA THR A 297 -17.65 13.54 1.55
C THR A 297 -18.70 13.66 2.66
N LEU A 298 -18.31 14.10 3.86
CA LEU A 298 -19.24 14.39 4.96
C LEU A 298 -20.25 15.47 4.58
N LYS A 299 -19.81 16.52 3.90
CA LYS A 299 -20.70 17.59 3.39
C LYS A 299 -21.74 17.02 2.42
N LYS A 300 -21.32 16.18 1.47
CA LYS A 300 -22.22 15.53 0.51
C LYS A 300 -23.21 14.60 1.20
N MET A 301 -22.85 13.99 2.33
CA MET A 301 -23.71 13.08 3.10
C MET A 301 -24.55 13.78 4.18
N SER A 302 -24.59 15.11 4.19
CA SER A 302 -25.32 15.91 5.21
C SER A 302 -26.84 15.72 5.23
N TYR A 303 -27.41 15.06 4.22
CA TYR A 303 -28.84 14.73 4.15
C TYR A 303 -29.23 13.46 4.93
N ILE A 304 -28.26 12.70 5.45
CA ILE A 304 -28.49 11.49 6.25
C ILE A 304 -28.96 11.87 7.67
N SER A 305 -29.51 10.90 8.42
CA SER A 305 -29.89 11.06 9.83
C SER A 305 -28.85 11.85 10.65
N LYS A 306 -29.33 12.86 11.37
CA LYS A 306 -28.52 13.79 12.15
C LYS A 306 -27.62 13.09 13.17
N ASP A 307 -28.13 12.09 13.88
CA ASP A 307 -27.39 11.35 14.90
C ASP A 307 -26.17 10.59 14.33
N ARG A 308 -26.35 9.98 13.16
CA ARG A 308 -25.28 9.27 12.43
C ARG A 308 -24.22 10.25 11.93
N LEU A 309 -24.66 11.40 11.42
CA LEU A 309 -23.79 12.47 10.96
C LEU A 309 -23.00 13.10 12.11
N ASP A 310 -23.64 13.34 13.26
CA ASP A 310 -22.99 13.87 14.46
C ASP A 310 -21.88 12.91 14.94
N THR A 311 -22.15 11.60 14.96
CA THR A 311 -21.13 10.57 15.28
C THR A 311 -19.95 10.61 14.31
N SER A 312 -20.21 10.74 13.01
CA SER A 312 -19.16 10.87 11.99
C SER A 312 -18.34 12.15 12.15
N LEU A 313 -18.99 13.27 12.47
CA LEU A 313 -18.32 14.55 12.71
C LEU A 313 -17.46 14.52 13.97
N ASP A 314 -17.92 13.84 15.03
CA ASP A 314 -17.13 13.62 16.25
C ASP A 314 -15.86 12.80 15.95
N ARG A 315 -16.01 11.70 15.18
CA ARG A 315 -14.86 10.89 14.73
C ARG A 315 -13.90 11.67 13.86
N PHE A 316 -14.42 12.50 12.95
CA PHE A 316 -13.61 13.39 12.11
C PHE A 316 -12.81 14.38 12.97
N ALA A 317 -13.46 15.04 13.93
CA ALA A 317 -12.81 15.97 14.85
C ALA A 317 -11.68 15.30 15.65
N MET A 318 -11.92 14.09 16.18
CA MET A 318 -10.91 13.32 16.90
C MET A 318 -9.68 13.00 16.03
N CYS A 319 -9.89 12.53 14.79
CA CYS A 319 -8.78 12.23 13.88
C CYS A 319 -7.96 13.49 13.53
N VAL A 320 -8.62 14.61 13.24
CA VAL A 320 -7.94 15.88 12.91
C VAL A 320 -7.14 16.38 14.11
N GLU A 321 -7.72 16.37 15.31
CA GLU A 321 -7.05 16.81 16.54
C GLU A 321 -5.81 15.97 16.85
N VAL A 322 -5.94 14.64 16.78
CA VAL A 322 -4.82 13.74 17.05
C VAL A 322 -3.74 13.90 15.99
N ALA A 323 -4.10 13.95 14.70
CA ALA A 323 -3.13 14.09 13.62
C ALA A 323 -2.32 15.41 13.70
N LEU A 324 -2.97 16.52 14.07
CA LEU A 324 -2.29 17.80 14.32
C LEU A 324 -1.41 17.73 15.58
N SER A 325 -1.95 17.20 16.69
CA SER A 325 -1.23 17.12 17.96
C SER A 325 -0.03 16.18 17.91
N SER A 326 -0.09 15.14 17.08
CA SER A 326 1.00 14.17 16.91
C SER A 326 1.98 14.52 15.79
N SER A 327 1.83 15.68 15.14
CA SER A 327 2.61 16.08 13.95
C SER A 327 2.50 15.11 12.75
N CYS A 328 1.52 14.21 12.76
CA CYS A 328 1.22 13.34 11.60
C CYS A 328 0.62 14.14 10.43
N LEU A 329 -0.09 15.24 10.73
CA LEU A 329 -0.53 16.22 9.76
C LEU A 329 0.33 17.48 9.90
N HIS A 330 1.30 17.64 9.02
CA HIS A 330 2.02 18.91 8.86
C HIS A 330 1.34 19.70 7.75
N VAL A 331 0.96 20.94 8.02
CA VAL A 331 0.34 21.78 6.99
C VAL A 331 1.04 23.12 7.01
N HIS A 332 1.68 23.47 5.88
CA HIS A 332 2.13 24.83 5.66
C HIS A 332 0.97 25.81 5.84
N PRO A 333 1.20 27.02 6.39
CA PRO A 333 0.14 27.97 6.71
C PRO A 333 -0.87 28.20 5.56
N GLU A 334 -0.38 28.24 4.32
CA GLU A 334 -1.19 28.44 3.11
C GLU A 334 -2.18 27.30 2.82
N ARG A 335 -1.79 26.04 3.04
CA ARG A 335 -2.66 24.87 2.83
C ARG A 335 -3.61 24.65 4.00
N LEU A 336 -3.25 25.16 5.17
CA LEU A 336 -4.03 25.02 6.40
C LEU A 336 -5.28 25.90 6.35
N GLY A 337 -5.17 27.10 5.78
CA GLY A 337 -6.33 27.95 5.48
C GLY A 337 -7.36 27.26 4.57
N LYS A 338 -6.90 26.55 3.53
CA LYS A 338 -7.79 25.75 2.66
C LYS A 338 -8.46 24.62 3.43
N LEU A 339 -7.70 23.86 4.22
CA LEU A 339 -8.24 22.78 5.05
C LEU A 339 -9.32 23.28 6.02
N PHE A 340 -9.06 24.38 6.72
CA PHE A 340 -10.04 24.99 7.63
C PHE A 340 -11.25 25.55 6.90
N PHE A 341 -11.08 26.14 5.72
CA PHE A 341 -12.19 26.58 4.90
C PHE A 341 -13.17 25.42 4.59
N HIS A 342 -12.66 24.25 4.19
CA HIS A 342 -13.51 23.07 3.97
C HIS A 342 -14.14 22.56 5.27
N CYS A 343 -13.42 22.56 6.39
CA CYS A 343 -13.97 22.14 7.68
C CYS A 343 -15.08 23.07 8.18
N LEU A 344 -14.98 24.39 7.94
CA LEU A 344 -16.00 25.38 8.32
C LEU A 344 -17.30 25.27 7.51
N GLN A 345 -17.27 24.59 6.36
CA GLN A 345 -18.46 24.32 5.55
C GLN A 345 -19.26 23.11 6.02
N LEU A 346 -18.75 22.36 7.00
CA LEU A 346 -19.45 21.23 7.59
C LEU A 346 -20.58 21.69 8.51
N PRO A 347 -21.61 20.85 8.73
CA PRO A 347 -22.63 21.11 9.74
C PRO A 347 -22.01 21.36 11.11
N TYR A 348 -22.70 22.16 11.94
CA TYR A 348 -22.20 22.51 13.26
C TYR A 348 -21.96 21.26 14.11
N ASN A 349 -20.73 21.10 14.57
CA ASN A 349 -20.31 20.06 15.50
C ASN A 349 -19.40 20.67 16.57
N ARG A 350 -19.73 20.45 17.85
CA ARG A 350 -19.04 21.09 18.97
C ARG A 350 -17.57 20.66 19.07
N PRO A 351 -17.22 19.36 19.01
CA PRO A 351 -15.81 18.92 18.99
C PRO A 351 -15.00 19.56 17.86
N LEU A 352 -15.50 19.54 16.63
CA LEU A 352 -14.79 20.11 15.49
C LEU A 352 -14.53 21.61 15.67
N LYS A 353 -15.52 22.36 16.18
CA LYS A 353 -15.36 23.79 16.46
C LYS A 353 -14.21 24.05 17.45
N ILE A 354 -14.10 23.24 18.51
CA ILE A 354 -13.04 23.37 19.51
C ILE A 354 -11.66 23.14 18.86
N VAL A 355 -11.54 22.11 18.03
CA VAL A 355 -10.29 21.80 17.28
C VAL A 355 -9.90 22.97 16.39
N LEU A 356 -10.83 23.47 15.57
CA LEU A 356 -10.56 24.59 14.66
C LEU A 356 -10.15 25.86 15.43
N GLN A 357 -10.81 26.17 16.56
CA GLN A 357 -10.45 27.31 17.39
C GLN A 357 -9.04 27.18 17.97
N LYS A 358 -8.71 26.04 18.58
CA LYS A 358 -7.39 25.75 19.16
C LYS A 358 -6.28 25.96 18.14
N TRP A 359 -6.41 25.36 16.97
CA TRP A 359 -5.35 25.39 15.95
C TRP A 359 -5.35 26.67 15.11
N SER A 360 -6.45 27.42 15.05
CA SER A 360 -6.46 28.77 14.46
C SER A 360 -5.65 29.78 15.27
N ALA A 361 -5.61 29.64 16.60
CA ALA A 361 -4.84 30.50 17.49
C ALA A 361 -3.32 30.26 17.36
N VAL A 362 -2.90 29.01 17.16
CA VAL A 362 -1.49 28.63 16.95
C VAL A 362 -0.89 29.24 15.68
N LEU A 363 -1.74 29.66 14.72
CA LEU A 363 -1.33 30.19 13.41
C LEU A 363 -1.28 31.73 13.35
N ARG A 364 -1.68 32.41 14.43
CA ARG A 364 -1.46 33.86 14.60
C ARG A 364 -0.52 34.06 15.79
N PRO A 365 0.81 33.89 15.61
CA PRO A 365 1.75 34.23 16.67
C PRO A 365 1.80 35.75 16.94
N ASP A 366 1.30 36.57 16.02
CA ASP A 366 1.17 38.03 16.18
C ASP A 366 -0.32 38.44 16.23
N SER A 367 -0.85 38.52 17.45
CA SER A 367 -2.06 39.26 17.82
C SER A 367 -1.87 39.81 19.22
#